data_AF-A0A372YUF9-F1
#
_entry.id   AF-A0A372YUF9-F1
#
_cell.length_a   1.000
_cell.length_b   1.000
_cell.length_c   1.000
_cell.angle_alpha   90.00
_cell.angle_beta   90.00
_cell.angle_gamma   90.00
#
_symmetry.space_group_name_H-M   'P 1'
#
loop_
_entity.id
_entity.type
_entity.pdbx_description
1 polymer ?
#
loop_
_entity_poly.entity_id
_entity_poly.type
_entity_poly.pdbx_seq_one_letter_code
_entity_poly.pdbx_strand_id
1 'polypeptide(L)'
;QTTYEASPLNRPVAQHGAGEAWAEHPVSYQYITRDPRSFSWLYYKIPSGNFLGVCTTDEDGNPAYEFKDGLGRTILAGRMDGSEPYFVYYQYNNHDDLVNVYPPFVTYPKMDEPEGPFDTQSSYSYHYDFLHRCVYKKLPERDAIYYIYDHGDHQVLSQDGEQRVRGEWAFSLSDELNRPVLTGICH
;
A
#
# COMPACT_ATOMS: atom_id res chain seq x y z
N GLN A 1 -2.40 -27.65 7.34
CA GLN A 1 -1.89 -27.76 8.73
C GLN A 1 -0.87 -26.66 8.97
N THR A 2 -0.75 -26.07 10.16
CA THR A 2 0.23 -25.00 10.43
C THR A 2 1.23 -25.46 11.50
N THR A 3 2.52 -25.27 11.23
CA THR A 3 3.62 -25.55 12.15
C THR A 3 4.12 -24.23 12.72
N TYR A 4 4.43 -24.22 14.02
CA TYR A 4 4.88 -23.03 14.74
C TYR A 4 6.29 -23.23 15.30
N GLU A 5 7.04 -22.13 15.46
CA GLU A 5 8.33 -22.16 16.14
C GLU A 5 8.16 -22.48 17.64
N ALA A 6 9.17 -23.10 18.24
CA ALA A 6 9.23 -23.36 19.68
C ALA A 6 9.71 -22.12 20.46
N SER A 7 9.04 -20.98 20.27
CA SER A 7 9.29 -19.74 21.02
C SER A 7 8.00 -19.26 21.68
N PRO A 8 8.08 -18.44 22.75
CA PRO A 8 6.90 -17.84 23.38
C PRO A 8 6.05 -16.98 22.42
N LEU A 9 6.63 -16.53 21.31
CA LEU A 9 5.93 -15.76 20.29
C LEU A 9 5.01 -16.65 19.41
N ASN A 10 5.18 -17.98 19.47
CA ASN A 10 4.38 -18.99 18.78
C ASN A 10 4.05 -18.60 17.32
N ARG A 11 5.10 -18.28 16.56
CA ARG A 11 4.98 -17.73 15.20
C ARG A 11 4.95 -18.85 14.15
N PRO A 12 4.13 -18.74 13.09
CA PRO A 12 4.06 -19.77 12.05
C PRO A 12 5.40 -19.88 11.31
N VAL A 13 5.86 -21.10 11.06
CA VAL A 13 7.09 -21.38 10.28
C VAL A 13 6.80 -22.13 9.01
N ALA A 14 5.68 -22.88 8.96
CA ALA A 14 5.22 -23.54 7.75
C ALA A 14 3.69 -23.67 7.76
N GLN A 15 3.08 -23.53 6.59
CA GLN A 15 1.67 -23.76 6.37
C GLN A 15 1.48 -24.68 5.16
N HIS A 16 0.76 -25.77 5.37
CA HIS A 16 0.46 -26.76 4.34
C HIS A 16 -0.94 -26.48 3.79
N GLY A 17 -1.04 -26.39 2.47
CA GLY A 17 -2.31 -26.31 1.74
C GLY A 17 -3.18 -27.55 1.93
N ALA A 18 -4.40 -27.50 1.39
CA ALA A 18 -5.31 -28.65 1.43
C ALA A 18 -5.01 -29.63 0.28
N GLY A 19 -4.77 -30.90 0.62
CA GLY A 19 -4.54 -31.99 -0.33
C GLY A 19 -3.12 -32.58 -0.27
N GLU A 20 -3.00 -33.88 -0.59
CA GLU A 20 -1.75 -34.66 -0.52
C GLU A 20 -0.61 -34.07 -1.38
N ALA A 21 -0.94 -33.42 -2.50
CA ALA A 21 0.04 -32.83 -3.42
C ALA A 21 0.87 -31.70 -2.80
N TRP A 22 0.40 -31.09 -1.71
CA TRP A 22 1.01 -29.91 -1.07
C TRP A 22 1.67 -30.23 0.27
N ALA A 23 1.64 -31.50 0.70
CA ALA A 23 2.23 -31.92 1.96
C ALA A 23 3.77 -31.80 1.95
N GLU A 24 4.40 -31.99 0.78
CA GLU A 24 5.87 -31.92 0.61
C GLU A 24 6.38 -30.51 0.26
N HIS A 25 5.48 -29.58 -0.09
CA HIS A 25 5.80 -28.20 -0.50
C HIS A 25 4.99 -27.18 0.29
N PRO A 26 5.24 -27.00 1.61
CA PRO A 26 4.53 -26.00 2.38
C PRO A 26 5.01 -24.59 2.05
N VAL A 27 4.11 -23.61 2.21
CA VAL A 27 4.51 -22.21 2.37
C VAL A 27 5.36 -22.12 3.62
N SER A 28 6.56 -21.54 3.51
CA SER A 28 7.47 -21.39 4.64
C SER A 28 7.69 -19.93 5.02
N TYR A 29 7.90 -19.69 6.32
CA TYR A 29 8.09 -18.36 6.88
C TYR A 29 9.44 -18.27 7.60
N GLN A 30 10.24 -17.29 7.23
CA GLN A 30 11.53 -17.00 7.84
C GLN A 30 11.50 -15.59 8.43
N TYR A 31 11.73 -15.47 9.73
CA TYR A 31 11.78 -14.18 10.43
C TYR A 31 13.16 -13.54 10.27
N ILE A 32 13.18 -12.38 9.65
CA ILE A 32 14.39 -11.66 9.25
C ILE A 32 14.71 -10.55 10.24
N THR A 33 15.95 -10.51 10.70
CA THR A 33 16.52 -9.40 11.50
C THR A 33 17.36 -8.44 10.66
N ARG A 34 17.56 -8.75 9.38
CA ARG A 34 18.27 -7.89 8.43
C ARG A 34 17.54 -6.57 8.24
N ASP A 35 18.31 -5.49 8.22
CA ASP A 35 17.78 -4.15 8.02
C ASP A 35 17.17 -4.00 6.60
N PRO A 36 15.90 -3.61 6.45
CA PRO A 36 15.26 -3.40 5.15
C PRO A 36 15.99 -2.37 4.29
N ARG A 37 16.71 -1.42 4.91
CA ARG A 37 17.52 -0.41 4.21
C ARG A 37 18.64 -1.01 3.37
N SER A 38 18.99 -2.28 3.58
CA SER A 38 20.02 -2.98 2.80
C SER A 38 19.53 -3.55 1.46
N PHE A 39 18.24 -3.44 1.15
CA PHE A 39 17.64 -4.01 -0.07
C PHE A 39 17.45 -3.01 -1.21
N SER A 40 17.68 -1.71 -0.97
CA SER A 40 17.30 -0.70 -1.97
C SER A 40 18.14 0.57 -1.90
N TRP A 41 18.32 1.22 -3.07
CA TRP A 41 18.74 2.62 -3.19
C TRP A 41 17.83 3.59 -2.42
N LEU A 42 16.67 3.13 -1.95
CA LEU A 42 15.74 3.81 -1.06
C LEU A 42 16.20 3.83 0.42
N TYR A 43 17.48 3.55 0.72
CA TYR A 43 18.07 3.62 2.07
C TYR A 43 17.62 4.86 2.86
N TYR A 44 17.61 6.03 2.22
CA TYR A 44 17.26 7.32 2.84
C TYR A 44 15.76 7.48 3.08
N LYS A 45 14.92 6.65 2.46
CA LYS A 45 13.46 6.77 2.49
C LYS A 45 12.84 5.92 3.58
N ILE A 46 13.45 4.78 3.89
CA ILE A 46 13.00 3.92 4.98
C ILE A 46 13.52 4.52 6.30
N PRO A 47 12.65 4.83 7.28
CA PRO A 47 13.08 5.35 8.57
C PRO A 47 14.14 4.46 9.23
N SER A 48 14.96 5.03 10.11
CA SER A 48 15.76 4.20 11.01
C SER A 48 14.86 3.68 12.13
N GLY A 49 14.97 2.40 12.48
CA GLY A 49 14.13 1.81 13.51
C GLY A 49 14.30 0.30 13.62
N ASN A 50 13.52 -0.27 14.55
CA ASN A 50 13.35 -1.71 14.63
C ASN A 50 12.25 -2.12 13.66
N PHE A 51 12.54 -3.13 12.84
CA PHE A 51 11.61 -3.68 11.87
C PHE A 51 11.44 -5.17 12.10
N LEU A 52 10.23 -5.65 11.84
CA LEU A 52 9.96 -7.07 11.74
C LEU A 52 9.98 -7.45 10.26
N GLY A 53 11.02 -8.16 9.84
CA GLY A 53 11.09 -8.75 8.50
C GLY A 53 10.53 -10.17 8.49
N VAL A 54 9.83 -10.53 7.43
CA VAL A 54 9.40 -11.89 7.12
C VAL A 54 9.72 -12.18 5.66
N CYS A 55 10.38 -13.30 5.39
CA CYS A 55 10.44 -13.89 4.06
C CYS A 55 9.45 -15.06 4.02
N THR A 56 8.52 -14.99 3.10
CA THR A 56 7.57 -16.05 2.79
C THR A 56 8.03 -16.71 1.49
N THR A 57 8.29 -18.00 1.53
CA THR A 57 8.54 -18.79 0.32
C THR A 57 7.28 -19.55 0.00
N ASP A 58 6.72 -19.33 -1.19
CA ASP A 58 5.55 -20.05 -1.68
C ASP A 58 5.86 -21.53 -1.97
N GLU A 59 4.83 -22.30 -2.30
CA GLU A 59 4.94 -23.73 -2.61
C GLU A 59 5.84 -24.02 -3.83
N ASP A 60 6.00 -23.04 -4.72
CA ASP A 60 6.84 -23.11 -5.92
C ASP A 60 8.30 -22.67 -5.66
N GLY A 61 8.63 -22.29 -4.42
CA GLY A 61 9.99 -21.89 -4.04
C GLY A 61 10.31 -20.42 -4.30
N ASN A 62 9.33 -19.56 -4.59
CA ASN A 62 9.55 -18.15 -4.83
C ASN A 62 9.54 -17.36 -3.50
N PRO A 63 10.62 -16.64 -3.16
CA PRO A 63 10.68 -15.84 -1.94
C PRO A 63 10.06 -14.45 -2.15
N ALA A 64 9.18 -14.06 -1.24
CA ALA A 64 8.65 -12.72 -1.07
C ALA A 64 9.02 -12.19 0.32
N TYR A 65 9.35 -10.91 0.40
CA TYR A 65 9.81 -10.24 1.62
C TYR A 65 8.79 -9.19 2.02
N GLU A 66 8.50 -9.11 3.31
CA GLU A 66 7.69 -8.07 3.93
C GLU A 66 8.41 -7.54 5.17
N PHE A 67 8.48 -6.21 5.30
CA PHE A 67 9.01 -5.54 6.48
C PHE A 67 7.95 -4.64 7.08
N LYS A 68 7.77 -4.76 8.39
CA LYS A 68 6.83 -3.97 9.18
C LYS A 68 7.56 -3.11 10.19
N ASP A 69 7.04 -1.91 10.45
CA ASP A 69 7.52 -1.04 11.53
C ASP A 69 7.01 -1.49 12.91
N GLY A 70 7.38 -0.74 13.95
CA GLY A 70 6.97 -1.01 15.33
C GLY A 70 5.47 -0.89 15.59
N LEU A 71 4.69 -0.30 14.68
CA LEU A 71 3.23 -0.23 14.73
C LEU A 71 2.58 -1.38 13.92
N GLY A 72 3.37 -2.26 13.31
CA GLY A 72 2.89 -3.38 12.51
C GLY A 72 2.48 -3.00 11.08
N ARG A 73 2.79 -1.77 10.63
CA ARG A 73 2.48 -1.30 9.28
C ARG A 73 3.56 -1.76 8.31
N THR A 74 3.15 -2.28 7.16
CA THR A 74 4.08 -2.69 6.11
C THR A 74 4.73 -1.45 5.52
N ILE A 75 6.06 -1.36 5.62
CA ILE A 75 6.88 -0.25 5.11
C ILE A 75 7.59 -0.63 3.81
N LEU A 76 7.91 -1.91 3.61
CA LEU A 76 8.62 -2.39 2.43
C LEU A 76 8.14 -3.80 2.12
N ALA A 77 7.74 -4.07 0.89
CA ALA A 77 7.37 -5.41 0.45
C ALA A 77 7.82 -5.67 -0.99
N GLY A 78 8.23 -6.89 -1.31
CA GLY A 78 8.74 -7.19 -2.63
C GLY A 78 9.44 -8.52 -2.75
N ARG A 79 10.24 -8.66 -3.81
CA ARG A 79 11.04 -9.85 -4.08
C ARG A 79 12.40 -9.48 -4.62
N MET A 80 13.31 -10.45 -4.58
CA MET A 80 14.57 -10.41 -5.31
C MET A 80 14.38 -11.19 -6.61
N ASP A 81 14.83 -10.64 -7.73
CA ASP A 81 15.03 -11.39 -8.98
C ASP A 81 16.54 -11.49 -9.22
N GLY A 82 17.13 -12.61 -8.81
CA GLY A 82 18.59 -12.72 -8.68
C GLY A 82 19.15 -11.69 -7.69
N SER A 83 19.95 -10.73 -8.17
CA SER A 83 20.48 -9.61 -7.38
C SER A 83 19.67 -8.33 -7.51
N GLU A 84 18.66 -8.29 -8.38
CA GLU A 84 17.83 -7.11 -8.61
C GLU A 84 16.68 -7.04 -7.60
N PRO A 85 16.55 -5.92 -6.84
CA PRO A 85 15.49 -5.75 -5.88
C PRO A 85 14.22 -5.15 -6.51
N TYR A 86 13.11 -5.88 -6.43
CA TYR A 86 11.78 -5.41 -6.86
C TYR A 86 10.91 -5.17 -5.63
N PHE A 87 11.10 -4.02 -4.99
CA PHE A 87 10.40 -3.64 -3.76
C PHE A 87 9.52 -2.42 -3.93
N VAL A 88 8.38 -2.45 -3.24
CA VAL A 88 7.44 -1.36 -3.05
C VAL A 88 7.69 -0.73 -1.67
N TYR A 89 7.88 0.58 -1.63
CA TYR A 89 8.00 1.34 -0.37
C TYR A 89 6.68 2.02 -0.03
N TYR A 90 6.26 1.91 1.24
CA TYR A 90 5.02 2.47 1.78
C TYR A 90 5.36 3.53 2.81
N GLN A 91 4.89 4.75 2.58
CA GLN A 91 5.13 5.90 3.46
C GLN A 91 3.85 6.28 4.19
N TYR A 92 3.96 6.42 5.50
CA TYR A 92 2.87 6.87 6.36
C TYR A 92 3.16 8.26 6.93
N ASN A 93 2.12 9.04 7.18
CA ASN A 93 2.23 10.29 7.94
C ASN A 93 2.28 10.01 9.46
N ASN A 94 2.32 11.08 10.26
CA ASN A 94 2.27 11.03 11.73
C ASN A 94 0.89 10.69 12.32
N HIS A 95 -0.13 10.56 11.47
CA HIS A 95 -1.49 10.14 11.80
C HIS A 95 -1.76 8.68 11.41
N ASP A 96 -0.71 7.95 11.02
CA ASP A 96 -0.75 6.57 10.56
C ASP A 96 -1.47 6.31 9.22
N ASP A 97 -1.76 7.35 8.44
CA ASP A 97 -2.31 7.21 7.09
C ASP A 97 -1.24 6.92 6.06
N LEU A 98 -1.53 6.02 5.12
CA LEU A 98 -0.67 5.72 3.98
C LEU A 98 -0.70 6.87 2.96
N VAL A 99 0.30 7.74 2.98
CA VAL A 99 0.34 8.92 2.12
C VAL A 99 1.00 8.69 0.77
N ASN A 100 1.94 7.74 0.67
CA ASN A 100 2.57 7.41 -0.60
C ASN A 100 2.89 5.92 -0.74
N VAL A 101 2.77 5.41 -1.97
CA VAL A 101 3.26 4.09 -2.38
C VAL A 101 4.21 4.27 -3.56
N TYR A 102 5.42 3.72 -3.43
CA TYR A 102 6.50 3.83 -4.40
C TYR A 102 6.78 2.46 -5.02
N PRO A 103 6.26 2.17 -6.22
CA PRO A 103 6.53 0.94 -6.94
C PRO A 103 8.02 0.76 -7.32
N PRO A 104 8.46 -0.47 -7.62
CA PRO A 104 9.86 -0.77 -7.96
C PRO A 104 10.33 -0.12 -9.27
N PHE A 105 9.42 0.18 -10.21
CA PHE A 105 9.77 0.86 -11.46
C PHE A 105 10.07 2.36 -11.28
N VAL A 106 9.86 2.90 -10.07
CA VAL A 106 10.12 4.31 -9.77
C VAL A 106 11.58 4.51 -9.40
N THR A 107 12.41 4.85 -10.37
CA THR A 107 13.86 5.08 -10.15
C THR A 107 14.14 6.33 -9.33
N TYR A 108 13.32 7.39 -9.45
CA TYR A 108 13.50 8.67 -8.75
C TYR A 108 12.17 9.25 -8.28
N PRO A 109 11.63 8.80 -7.13
CA PRO A 109 10.44 9.42 -6.58
C PRO A 109 10.79 10.80 -6.03
N LYS A 110 10.27 11.86 -6.66
CA LYS A 110 10.34 13.22 -6.12
C LYS A 110 9.33 13.34 -4.97
N MET A 111 9.86 13.44 -3.76
CA MET A 111 9.06 13.68 -2.56
C MET A 111 8.49 15.09 -2.62
N ASP A 112 7.26 15.26 -2.11
CA ASP A 112 6.62 16.56 -1.88
C ASP A 112 6.18 17.36 -3.13
N GLU A 113 6.31 16.77 -4.33
CA GLU A 113 5.81 17.34 -5.59
C GLU A 113 4.88 16.35 -6.32
N PRO A 114 3.65 16.08 -5.83
CA PRO A 114 2.68 15.29 -6.59
C PRO A 114 2.34 15.96 -7.95
N GLU A 115 2.54 17.28 -8.04
CA GLU A 115 2.22 18.12 -9.20
C GLU A 115 3.36 19.10 -9.52
N GLY A 116 4.62 18.68 -9.38
CA GLY A 116 5.79 19.49 -9.77
C GLY A 116 5.77 19.85 -11.28
N PRO A 117 6.58 20.83 -11.73
CA PRO A 117 6.52 21.44 -13.07
C PRO A 117 6.82 20.50 -14.27
N PHE A 118 6.97 19.20 -14.03
CA PHE A 118 7.29 18.17 -15.01
C PHE A 118 6.22 17.07 -15.15
N ASP A 119 5.07 17.20 -14.48
CA ASP A 119 3.82 16.44 -14.67
C ASP A 119 3.92 14.89 -14.64
N THR A 120 5.06 14.34 -14.23
CA THR A 120 5.35 12.91 -14.27
C THR A 120 5.48 12.38 -12.85
N GLN A 121 4.32 12.22 -12.21
CA GLN A 121 4.23 11.46 -10.98
C GLN A 121 4.31 9.97 -11.28
N SER A 122 5.20 9.30 -10.56
CA SER A 122 5.49 7.87 -10.70
C SER A 122 5.05 7.04 -9.49
N SER A 123 4.60 7.70 -8.41
CA SER A 123 4.08 7.09 -7.19
C SER A 123 2.56 7.21 -7.08
N TYR A 124 1.98 6.43 -6.18
CA TYR A 124 0.62 6.69 -5.69
C TYR A 124 0.72 7.68 -4.53
N SER A 125 -0.13 8.70 -4.50
CA SER A 125 -0.21 9.66 -3.40
C SER A 125 -1.65 9.82 -2.92
N TYR A 126 -1.79 9.99 -1.60
CA TYR A 126 -3.07 10.12 -0.94
C TYR A 126 -3.01 11.26 0.09
N HIS A 127 -4.08 12.05 0.17
CA HIS A 127 -4.31 12.97 1.28
C HIS A 127 -5.60 12.64 1.99
N TYR A 128 -5.58 12.85 3.29
CA TYR A 128 -6.67 12.50 4.18
C TYR A 128 -7.15 13.74 4.94
N ASP A 129 -8.43 13.77 5.27
CA ASP A 129 -8.95 14.72 6.24
C ASP A 129 -8.65 14.27 7.68
N PHE A 130 -9.07 15.07 8.67
CA PHE A 130 -8.86 14.78 10.09
C PHE A 130 -9.61 13.54 10.60
N LEU A 131 -10.50 12.96 9.79
CA LEU A 131 -11.24 11.72 10.08
C LEU A 131 -10.62 10.51 9.37
N HIS A 132 -9.42 10.64 8.80
CA HIS A 132 -8.72 9.59 8.06
C HIS A 132 -9.45 9.16 6.77
N ARG A 133 -10.21 10.08 6.15
CA ARG A 133 -10.91 9.82 4.89
C ARG A 133 -10.11 10.38 3.73
N CYS A 134 -9.90 9.56 2.70
CA CYS A 134 -9.12 9.97 1.53
C CYS A 134 -9.88 11.04 0.74
N VAL A 135 -9.37 12.27 0.74
CA VAL A 135 -9.95 13.44 0.04
C VAL A 135 -9.24 13.75 -1.29
N TYR A 136 -8.04 13.20 -1.48
CA TYR A 136 -7.25 13.35 -2.69
C TYR A 136 -6.53 12.04 -2.98
N LYS A 137 -6.58 11.61 -4.23
CA LYS A 137 -5.88 10.44 -4.72
C LYS A 137 -5.23 10.75 -6.06
N LYS A 138 -3.93 10.57 -6.15
CA LYS A 138 -3.16 10.76 -7.38
C LYS A 138 -2.46 9.46 -7.72
N LEU A 139 -2.71 9.00 -8.93
CA LEU A 139 -2.14 7.77 -9.46
C LEU A 139 -0.98 8.12 -10.40
N PRO A 140 -0.02 7.20 -10.61
CA PRO A 140 1.00 7.38 -11.61
C PRO A 140 0.37 7.71 -12.98
N GLU A 141 0.92 8.72 -13.66
CA GLU A 141 0.53 9.13 -15.02
C GLU A 141 -0.97 9.47 -15.20
N ARG A 142 -1.69 9.76 -14.12
CA ARG A 142 -3.09 10.20 -14.18
C ARG A 142 -3.28 11.46 -13.38
N ASP A 143 -4.26 12.26 -13.74
CA ASP A 143 -4.70 13.38 -12.92
C ASP A 143 -5.27 12.93 -11.58
N ALA A 144 -5.19 13.84 -10.61
CA ALA A 144 -5.74 13.62 -9.29
C ALA A 144 -7.26 13.41 -9.34
N ILE A 145 -7.75 12.62 -8.38
CA ILE A 145 -9.15 12.44 -8.07
C ILE A 145 -9.41 13.07 -6.71
N TYR A 146 -10.41 13.95 -6.65
CA TYR A 146 -10.85 14.58 -5.42
C TYR A 146 -12.12 13.91 -4.90
N TYR A 147 -12.27 13.84 -3.59
CA TYR A 147 -13.44 13.29 -2.91
C TYR A 147 -13.95 14.27 -1.86
N ILE A 148 -15.28 14.41 -1.78
CA ILE A 148 -15.95 15.21 -0.75
C ILE A 148 -16.93 14.31 -0.03
N TYR A 149 -16.92 14.41 1.29
CA TYR A 149 -17.77 13.62 2.17
C TYR A 149 -18.71 14.52 2.96
N ASP A 150 -19.88 14.01 3.29
CA ASP A 150 -20.79 14.67 4.24
C ASP A 150 -20.40 14.34 5.70
N HIS A 151 -21.24 14.82 6.63
CA HIS A 151 -21.09 14.56 8.07
C HIS A 151 -21.44 13.12 8.47
N GLY A 152 -22.18 12.38 7.64
CA GLY A 152 -22.57 10.99 7.85
C GLY A 152 -21.54 9.98 7.32
N ASP A 153 -20.39 10.46 6.86
CA ASP A 153 -19.34 9.64 6.24
C ASP A 153 -19.72 9.04 4.88
N HIS A 154 -20.60 9.72 4.15
CA HIS A 154 -20.94 9.35 2.78
C HIS A 154 -20.09 10.16 1.81
N GLN A 155 -19.49 9.49 0.82
CA GLN A 155 -18.86 10.18 -0.30
C GLN A 155 -19.97 10.79 -1.17
N VAL A 156 -20.14 12.10 -1.09
CA VAL A 156 -21.19 12.82 -1.79
C VAL A 156 -20.75 13.35 -3.15
N LEU A 157 -19.47 13.65 -3.32
CA LEU A 157 -18.92 14.12 -4.58
C LEU A 157 -17.57 13.48 -4.89
N SER A 158 -17.29 13.29 -6.18
CA SER A 158 -15.96 12.98 -6.69
C SER A 158 -15.70 13.67 -8.01
N GLN A 159 -14.44 14.02 -8.26
CA GLN A 159 -14.01 14.62 -9.51
C GLN A 159 -12.64 14.10 -9.94
N ASP A 160 -12.61 13.38 -11.07
CA ASP A 160 -11.36 13.04 -11.76
C ASP A 160 -10.86 14.16 -12.69
N GLY A 161 -9.70 13.96 -13.32
CA GLY A 161 -9.10 14.93 -14.23
C GLY A 161 -9.97 15.32 -15.41
N GLU A 162 -10.59 14.34 -16.07
CA GLU A 162 -11.43 14.56 -17.25
C GLU A 162 -12.70 15.32 -16.89
N GLN A 163 -13.32 14.97 -15.76
CA GLN A 163 -14.45 15.70 -15.20
C GLN A 163 -14.06 17.14 -14.87
N ARG A 164 -12.88 17.37 -14.31
CA ARG A 164 -12.39 18.73 -13.99
C ARG A 164 -12.23 19.59 -15.23
N VAL A 165 -11.72 19.03 -16.34
CA VAL A 165 -11.63 19.74 -17.63
C VAL A 165 -13.00 20.18 -18.13
N ARG A 166 -14.05 19.39 -17.85
CA ARG A 166 -15.44 19.71 -18.22
C ARG A 166 -16.21 20.51 -17.16
N GLY A 167 -15.60 20.82 -16.01
CA GLY A 167 -16.28 21.45 -14.88
C GLY A 167 -17.41 20.58 -14.34
N GLU A 168 -17.19 19.27 -14.25
CA GLU A 168 -18.16 18.28 -13.80
C GLU A 168 -17.76 17.69 -12.44
N TRP A 169 -18.76 17.34 -11.65
CA TRP A 169 -18.61 16.51 -10.46
C TRP A 169 -19.58 15.34 -10.55
N ALA A 170 -19.10 14.13 -10.29
CA ALA A 170 -20.00 13.02 -9.99
C ALA A 170 -20.54 13.17 -8.57
N PHE A 171 -21.86 13.07 -8.40
CA PHE A 171 -22.50 13.09 -7.09
C PHE A 171 -23.20 11.78 -6.79
N SER A 172 -23.28 11.44 -5.50
CA SER A 172 -24.03 10.30 -4.98
C SER A 172 -24.74 10.70 -3.70
N LEU A 173 -26.07 10.56 -3.67
CA LEU A 173 -26.88 10.71 -2.48
C LEU A 173 -27.25 9.32 -1.97
N SER A 174 -26.85 9.02 -0.75
CA SER A 174 -27.10 7.74 -0.09
C SER A 174 -28.27 7.83 0.90
N ASP A 175 -28.90 6.70 1.19
CA ASP A 175 -29.78 6.57 2.35
C ASP A 175 -28.99 6.39 3.65
N GLU A 176 -29.70 6.25 4.78
CA GLU A 176 -29.10 6.06 6.12
C GLU A 176 -28.26 4.77 6.26
N LEU A 177 -28.35 3.84 5.32
CA LEU A 177 -27.55 2.61 5.28
C LEU A 177 -26.38 2.70 4.30
N ASN A 178 -26.05 3.92 3.86
CA ASN A 178 -24.99 4.23 2.91
C ASN A 178 -25.17 3.55 1.54
N ARG A 179 -26.43 3.30 1.13
CA ARG A 179 -26.74 2.77 -0.20
C ARG A 179 -27.04 3.92 -1.15
N PRO A 180 -26.44 3.98 -2.35
CA PRO A 180 -26.70 5.06 -3.30
C PRO A 180 -28.16 5.00 -3.77
N VAL A 181 -28.89 6.10 -3.56
CA VAL A 181 -30.30 6.29 -3.97
C VAL A 181 -30.38 7.12 -5.25
N LEU A 182 -29.49 8.10 -5.40
CA LEU A 182 -29.43 8.96 -6.58
C LEU A 182 -27.97 9.25 -6.93
N THR A 183 -27.62 9.08 -8.20
CA THR A 183 -26.28 9.39 -8.71
C THR A 183 -26.40 10.21 -9.99
N GLY A 184 -25.45 11.09 -10.25
CA GLY A 184 -25.42 11.85 -11.50
C GLY A 184 -24.18 12.71 -11.64
N ILE A 185 -24.21 13.62 -12.61
CA ILE A 185 -23.19 14.64 -12.85
C ILE A 185 -23.81 16.02 -12.56
N CYS A 186 -23.07 16.88 -11.87
CA CYS A 186 -23.41 18.29 -11.69
C CYS A 186 -22.27 19.21 -12.12
N HIS A 187 -22.58 20.49 -12.36
CA HIS A 187 -21.65 21.53 -12.79
C HIS A 187 -21.51 22.63 -11.73
#